data_AF-A0A7I8C8A0-F1
#
_entry.id   AF-A0A7I8C8A0-F1
#
_cell.length_a   1.000
_cell.length_b   1.000
_cell.length_c   1.000
_cell.angle_alpha   90.00
_cell.angle_beta   90.00
_cell.angle_gamma   90.00
#
_symmetry.space_group_name_H-M   'P 1'
#
loop_
_entity.id
_entity.type
_entity.pdbx_description
1 polymer ?
#
loop_
_entity_poly.entity_id
_entity_poly.type
_entity_poly.pdbx_seq_one_letter_code
_entity_poly.pdbx_strand_id
1 'polypeptide(L)'
;MNHWVPRGRFAEKATPNESVKGTDIIGLYLSPTGNSIEDTLTTFEVKAQLRAGKPQPRLQVAVDDAAKDKVRQAYTLLAMKRKAHMQGDNARVALVERFQAKPDRPFIELTGAAAVLSNGAFDAELIAATTTASHPPGSSVLLLVIRGEDLMTLAHSLYERAADEA
;
A
#
# COMPACT_ATOMS: atom_id res chain seq x y z
N MET A 1 7.70 11.65 -5.27
CA MET A 1 6.31 11.81 -4.77
C MET A 1 6.40 12.17 -3.29
N ASN A 2 5.90 13.34 -2.86
CA ASN A 2 6.04 13.84 -1.48
C ASN A 2 4.87 13.42 -0.57
N HIS A 3 4.44 12.16 -0.69
CA HIS A 3 3.32 11.65 0.09
C HIS A 3 3.76 11.41 1.54
N TRP A 4 2.92 11.77 2.49
CA TRP A 4 3.02 11.22 3.84
C TRP A 4 2.45 9.80 3.84
N VAL A 5 3.26 8.86 4.33
CA VAL A 5 2.90 7.45 4.47
C VAL A 5 2.90 7.10 5.96
N PRO A 6 1.81 6.56 6.52
CA PRO A 6 1.74 6.20 7.93
C PRO A 6 2.71 5.04 8.21
N ARG A 7 3.63 5.25 9.14
CA ARG A 7 4.56 4.22 9.64
C ARG A 7 3.98 3.66 10.94
N GLY A 8 3.49 2.42 10.91
CA GLY A 8 2.93 1.77 12.10
C GLY A 8 1.55 1.14 11.95
N ARG A 9 1.11 0.78 10.72
CA ARG A 9 -0.09 -0.06 10.51
C ARG A 9 -0.02 -1.37 11.29
N PHE A 10 1.16 -1.96 11.40
CA PHE A 10 1.38 -3.24 12.08
C PHE A 10 1.68 -3.11 13.58
N ALA A 11 1.81 -1.89 14.11
CA ALA A 11 2.13 -1.66 15.52
C ALA A 11 0.98 -2.05 16.47
N GLU A 12 -0.25 -2.18 15.95
CA GLU A 12 -1.47 -2.44 16.74
C GLU A 12 -2.15 -3.76 16.31
N LYS A 13 -1.39 -4.71 15.78
CA LYS A 13 -1.93 -6.06 15.53
C LYS A 13 -2.35 -6.69 16.87
N ALA A 14 -3.66 -6.89 17.06
CA ALA A 14 -4.18 -7.58 18.23
C ALA A 14 -3.70 -9.05 18.31
N THR A 15 -3.45 -9.68 17.17
CA THR A 15 -2.75 -10.96 17.06
C THR A 15 -1.78 -10.97 15.87
N PRO A 16 -0.63 -11.69 15.96
CA PRO A 16 0.34 -11.75 14.86
C PRO A 16 -0.24 -12.24 13.53
N ASN A 17 -1.21 -13.16 13.61
CA ASN A 17 -1.77 -13.90 12.48
C ASN A 17 -3.03 -13.27 11.86
N GLU A 18 -3.62 -12.24 12.48
CA GLU A 18 -4.80 -11.60 11.90
C GLU A 18 -4.40 -10.60 10.80
N SER A 19 -5.01 -10.76 9.63
CA SER A 19 -4.89 -9.78 8.55
C SER A 19 -5.73 -8.57 8.88
N VAL A 20 -5.09 -7.45 9.20
CA VAL A 20 -5.79 -6.16 9.34
C VAL A 20 -6.42 -5.83 7.99
N LYS A 21 -7.75 -5.88 7.92
CA LYS A 21 -8.51 -5.50 6.71
C LYS A 21 -8.13 -4.06 6.32
N GLY A 22 -7.68 -3.86 5.09
CA GLY A 22 -7.25 -2.54 4.60
C GLY A 22 -6.19 -2.65 3.51
N THR A 23 -5.84 -1.53 2.88
CA THR A 23 -4.80 -1.42 1.85
C THR A 23 -3.41 -1.64 2.44
N ASP A 24 -2.48 -2.23 1.68
CA ASP A 24 -1.11 -2.47 2.16
C ASP A 24 -0.35 -1.20 2.49
N ILE A 25 -0.31 -0.27 1.55
CA ILE A 25 0.32 1.03 1.69
C ILE A 25 -0.68 2.10 1.28
N ILE A 26 -0.74 3.18 2.04
CA ILE A 26 -1.54 4.36 1.76
C ILE A 26 -0.67 5.60 1.89
N GLY A 27 -0.76 6.50 0.92
CA GLY A 27 -0.02 7.75 0.89
C GLY A 27 -0.97 8.93 0.73
N LEU A 28 -0.77 9.96 1.53
CA LEU A 28 -1.56 11.20 1.49
C LEU A 28 -0.66 12.35 1.03
N TYR A 29 -1.06 13.06 -0.02
CA TYR A 29 -0.33 14.23 -0.52
C TYR A 29 -1.26 15.43 -0.68
N LEU A 30 -0.93 16.51 0.02
CA LEU A 30 -1.56 17.81 -0.18
C LEU A 30 -0.78 18.61 -1.21
N SER A 31 -1.46 19.11 -2.23
CA SER A 31 -0.85 19.99 -3.21
C SER A 31 -0.46 21.32 -2.54
N PRO A 32 0.75 21.84 -2.80
CA PRO A 32 1.15 23.15 -2.28
C PRO A 32 0.35 24.30 -2.88
N THR A 33 -0.40 24.07 -3.96
CA THR A 33 -1.29 25.08 -4.57
C THR A 33 -2.52 25.38 -3.71
N GLY A 34 -2.84 24.49 -2.76
CA GLY A 34 -4.07 24.56 -1.96
C GLY A 34 -5.32 24.13 -2.73
N ASN A 35 -5.20 23.76 -4.01
CA ASN A 35 -6.32 23.29 -4.80
C ASN A 35 -6.60 21.81 -4.51
N SER A 36 -7.82 21.54 -4.03
CA SER A 36 -8.23 20.23 -3.55
C SER A 36 -8.10 19.15 -4.64
N ILE A 37 -8.39 19.50 -5.90
CA ILE A 37 -8.39 18.57 -7.03
C ILE A 37 -7.00 18.03 -7.37
N GLU A 38 -5.94 18.66 -6.86
CA GLU A 38 -4.55 18.25 -7.05
C GLU A 38 -4.01 17.44 -5.86
N ASP A 39 -4.75 17.40 -4.76
CA ASP A 39 -4.43 16.50 -3.66
C ASP A 39 -4.53 15.06 -4.16
N THR A 40 -3.66 14.19 -3.65
CA THR A 40 -3.57 12.81 -4.12
C THR A 40 -3.63 11.83 -2.95
N LEU A 41 -4.55 10.87 -3.08
CA LEU A 41 -4.60 9.67 -2.26
C LEU A 41 -4.08 8.50 -3.08
N THR A 42 -2.94 7.95 -2.66
CA THR A 42 -2.31 6.82 -3.36
C THR A 42 -2.43 5.56 -2.51
N THR A 43 -2.90 4.48 -3.10
CA THR A 43 -2.99 3.15 -2.47
C THR A 43 -2.10 2.17 -3.22
N PHE A 44 -1.41 1.27 -2.51
CA PHE A 44 -0.68 0.17 -3.11
C PHE A 44 -1.05 -1.14 -2.43
N GLU A 45 -1.28 -2.17 -3.24
CA GLU A 45 -1.28 -3.57 -2.80
C GLU A 45 0.07 -4.20 -3.18
N VAL A 46 0.67 -4.98 -2.28
CA VAL A 46 2.02 -5.52 -2.45
C VAL A 46 2.00 -7.03 -2.27
N LYS A 47 2.55 -7.77 -3.24
CA LYS A 47 2.74 -9.22 -3.12
C LYS A 47 4.22 -9.56 -3.23
N ALA A 48 4.67 -10.47 -2.37
CA ALA A 48 6.07 -10.84 -2.28
C ALA A 48 6.31 -12.34 -2.54
N GLN A 49 7.45 -12.66 -3.14
CA GLN A 49 8.02 -14.00 -3.19
C GLN A 49 9.54 -13.91 -2.96
N LEU A 50 9.92 -13.92 -1.67
CA LEU A 50 11.28 -13.63 -1.23
C LEU A 50 12.22 -14.84 -1.28
N ARG A 51 11.68 -16.04 -1.41
CA ARG A 51 12.45 -17.29 -1.59
C ARG A 51 12.47 -17.68 -3.06
N ALA A 52 13.61 -18.19 -3.50
CA ALA A 52 13.73 -18.81 -4.81
C ALA A 52 12.79 -20.02 -4.91
N GLY A 53 12.28 -20.28 -6.12
CA GLY A 53 11.33 -21.36 -6.38
C GLY A 53 10.49 -21.05 -7.62
N LYS A 54 9.52 -21.92 -7.91
CA LYS A 54 8.64 -21.73 -9.09
C LYS A 54 8.07 -20.30 -9.10
N PRO A 55 8.35 -19.50 -10.16
CA PRO A 55 7.78 -18.17 -10.28
C PRO A 55 6.26 -18.20 -10.23
N GLN A 56 5.68 -17.28 -9.46
CA GLN A 56 4.24 -17.08 -9.38
C GLN A 56 3.89 -15.70 -9.92
N PRO A 57 2.67 -15.49 -10.46
CA PRO A 57 2.25 -14.21 -11.04
C PRO A 57 1.91 -13.19 -9.94
N ARG A 58 2.87 -12.85 -9.08
CA ARG A 58 2.66 -11.99 -7.90
C ARG A 58 2.18 -10.60 -8.28
N LEU A 59 2.67 -10.04 -9.39
CA LEU A 59 2.21 -8.73 -9.87
C LEU A 59 0.74 -8.78 -10.29
N GLN A 60 0.32 -9.80 -11.04
CA GLN A 60 -1.10 -9.99 -11.40
C GLN A 60 -1.99 -10.08 -10.16
N VAL A 61 -1.59 -10.89 -9.17
CA VAL A 61 -2.35 -11.02 -7.92
C VAL A 61 -2.43 -9.68 -7.18
N ALA A 62 -1.35 -8.88 -7.18
CA ALA A 62 -1.38 -7.54 -6.62
C ALA A 62 -2.33 -6.61 -7.38
N VAL A 63 -2.35 -6.68 -8.72
CA VAL A 63 -3.28 -5.91 -9.57
C VAL A 63 -4.73 -6.28 -9.26
N ASP A 64 -5.06 -7.56 -9.23
CA ASP A 64 -6.42 -8.03 -8.95
C ASP A 64 -6.88 -7.66 -7.53
N ASP A 65 -5.99 -7.75 -6.55
CA ASP A 65 -6.28 -7.36 -5.18
C ASP A 65 -6.37 -5.84 -5.00
N ALA A 66 -5.64 -5.06 -5.79
CA ALA A 66 -5.72 -3.60 -5.81
C ALA A 66 -7.04 -3.10 -6.41
N ALA A 67 -7.72 -3.91 -7.23
CA ALA A 67 -9.07 -3.60 -7.72
C ALA A 67 -10.16 -3.72 -6.64
N LYS A 68 -9.83 -4.29 -5.47
CA LYS A 68 -10.77 -4.46 -4.36
C LYS A 68 -11.27 -3.10 -3.83
N ASP A 69 -12.48 -3.15 -3.28
CA ASP A 69 -13.37 -2.01 -3.04
C ASP A 69 -12.82 -0.87 -2.13
N LYS A 70 -13.29 0.36 -2.42
CA LYS A 70 -13.16 1.62 -1.68
C LYS A 70 -13.48 1.51 -0.20
N VAL A 71 -14.28 0.52 0.19
CA VAL A 71 -14.56 0.21 1.60
C VAL A 71 -13.27 -0.08 2.37
N ARG A 72 -12.29 -0.81 1.80
CA ARG A 72 -10.99 -1.08 2.46
C ARG A 72 -10.21 0.21 2.71
N GLN A 73 -10.18 1.10 1.72
CA GLN A 73 -9.55 2.42 1.82
C GLN A 73 -10.21 3.27 2.91
N ALA A 74 -11.54 3.30 2.96
CA ALA A 74 -12.29 4.04 3.99
C ALA A 74 -11.97 3.53 5.42
N TYR A 75 -11.89 2.20 5.61
CA TYR A 75 -11.48 1.63 6.89
C TYR A 75 -10.05 2.01 7.27
N THR A 76 -9.12 2.00 6.32
CA THR A 76 -7.73 2.44 6.56
C THR A 76 -7.67 3.91 6.98
N LEU A 77 -8.37 4.81 6.28
CA LEU A 77 -8.43 6.23 6.65
C LEU A 77 -9.07 6.42 8.04
N LEU A 78 -10.14 5.69 8.36
CA LEU A 78 -10.76 5.77 9.68
C LEU A 78 -9.80 5.34 10.80
N ALA A 79 -9.08 4.24 10.60
CA ALA A 79 -8.09 3.75 11.56
C ALA A 79 -6.95 4.77 11.74
N MET A 80 -6.46 5.38 10.65
CA MET A 80 -5.43 6.42 10.69
C MET A 80 -5.89 7.65 11.49
N LYS A 81 -7.13 8.12 11.25
CA LYS A 81 -7.71 9.25 11.98
C LYS A 81 -7.83 8.96 13.47
N ARG A 82 -8.33 7.77 13.83
CA ARG A 82 -8.46 7.34 15.24
C ARG A 82 -7.10 7.31 15.94
N LYS A 83 -6.08 6.72 15.29
CA LYS A 83 -4.72 6.69 15.82
C LYS A 83 -4.15 8.09 16.04
N ALA A 84 -4.27 8.96 15.04
CA ALA A 84 -3.83 10.36 15.15
C ALA A 84 -4.52 11.08 16.31
N HIS A 85 -5.83 10.88 16.47
CA HIS A 85 -6.60 11.46 17.57
C HIS A 85 -6.13 10.93 18.94
N MET A 86 -5.89 9.61 19.07
CA MET A 86 -5.35 9.02 20.30
C MET A 86 -3.95 9.55 20.65
N GLN A 87 -3.16 9.93 19.65
CA GLN A 87 -1.83 10.53 19.82
C GLN A 87 -1.86 12.05 20.02
N GLY A 88 -3.03 12.69 19.98
CA GLY A 88 -3.16 14.15 20.03
C GLY A 88 -2.59 14.87 18.80
N ASP A 89 -2.34 14.16 17.70
CA ASP A 89 -1.76 14.72 16.48
C ASP A 89 -2.85 15.33 15.59
N ASN A 90 -3.25 16.55 15.95
CA ASN A 90 -4.29 17.30 15.25
C ASN A 90 -3.95 17.57 13.78
N ALA A 91 -2.66 17.72 13.45
CA ALA A 91 -2.23 17.93 12.07
C ALA A 91 -2.53 16.67 11.21
N ARG A 92 -2.30 15.47 11.76
CA ARG A 92 -2.64 14.22 11.08
C ARG A 92 -4.13 13.95 11.04
N VAL A 93 -4.88 14.32 12.07
CA VAL A 93 -6.36 14.26 12.03
C VAL A 93 -6.88 15.07 10.85
N ALA A 94 -6.49 16.35 10.74
CA ALA A 94 -6.93 17.22 9.65
C ALA A 94 -6.49 16.71 8.27
N LEU A 95 -5.25 16.20 8.17
CA LEU A 95 -4.74 15.59 6.93
C LEU A 95 -5.59 14.39 6.50
N VAL A 96 -5.96 13.49 7.41
CA VAL A 96 -6.76 12.31 7.07
C VAL A 96 -8.19 12.69 6.73
N GLU A 97 -8.81 13.60 7.49
CA GLU A 97 -10.15 14.12 7.23
C GLU A 97 -10.29 14.71 5.84
N ARG A 98 -9.25 15.40 5.36
CA ARG A 98 -9.21 15.95 4.00
C ARG A 98 -9.50 14.87 2.94
N PHE A 99 -9.01 13.65 3.11
CA PHE A 99 -9.20 12.53 2.18
C PHE A 99 -10.46 11.69 2.45
N GLN A 100 -11.24 12.01 3.49
CA GLN A 100 -12.54 11.40 3.73
C GLN A 100 -13.68 12.16 3.04
N ALA A 101 -13.46 13.43 2.67
CA ALA A 101 -14.46 14.32 2.10
C ALA A 101 -14.41 14.40 0.55
N LYS A 102 -14.28 13.27 -0.16
CA LYS A 102 -14.14 13.27 -1.64
C LYS A 102 -15.30 13.95 -2.38
N PRO A 103 -16.59 13.72 -2.03
CA PRO A 103 -17.71 14.33 -2.74
C PRO A 103 -17.70 15.86 -2.69
N ASP A 104 -17.35 16.42 -1.53
CA ASP A 104 -17.36 17.88 -1.31
C ASP A 104 -16.05 18.54 -1.74
N ARG A 105 -14.93 17.81 -1.61
CA ARG A 105 -13.59 18.28 -1.93
C ARG A 105 -12.90 17.21 -2.78
N PRO A 106 -13.13 17.20 -4.10
CA PRO A 106 -12.53 16.23 -5.00
C PRO A 106 -11.01 16.19 -4.85
N PHE A 107 -10.44 15.01 -5.09
CA PHE A 107 -9.00 14.73 -5.10
C PHE A 107 -8.72 13.54 -6.03
N ILE A 108 -7.45 13.37 -6.42
CA ILE A 108 -6.99 12.28 -7.28
C ILE A 108 -6.83 11.01 -6.44
N GLU A 109 -7.39 9.90 -6.93
CA GLU A 109 -7.13 8.56 -6.39
C GLU A 109 -6.20 7.82 -7.35
N LEU A 110 -5.04 7.40 -6.85
CA LEU A 110 -4.10 6.57 -7.58
C LEU A 110 -4.04 5.18 -6.96
N THR A 111 -4.21 4.17 -7.79
CA THR A 111 -4.09 2.77 -7.38
C THR A 111 -2.78 2.20 -7.91
N GLY A 112 -2.08 1.47 -7.06
CA GLY A 112 -0.82 0.83 -7.38
C GLY A 112 -0.82 -0.65 -7.02
N ALA A 113 -0.03 -1.41 -7.77
CA ALA A 113 0.25 -2.81 -7.54
C ALA A 113 1.76 -3.03 -7.60
N ALA A 114 2.30 -3.70 -6.58
CA ALA A 114 3.73 -3.97 -6.51
C ALA A 114 4.04 -5.45 -6.29
N ALA A 115 5.10 -5.92 -6.95
CA ALA A 115 5.70 -7.22 -6.71
C ALA A 115 7.12 -7.07 -6.15
N VAL A 116 7.42 -7.79 -5.07
CA VAL A 116 8.77 -7.88 -4.49
C VAL A 116 9.27 -9.32 -4.63
N LEU A 117 10.24 -9.53 -5.52
CA LEU A 117 10.62 -10.86 -5.98
C LEU A 117 12.10 -11.14 -5.75
N SER A 118 12.42 -12.31 -5.20
CA SER A 118 13.80 -12.80 -5.29
C SER A 118 14.17 -13.06 -6.75
N ASN A 119 15.44 -12.92 -7.12
CA ASN A 119 15.87 -13.18 -8.50
C ASN A 119 15.53 -14.61 -8.95
N GLY A 120 15.66 -15.61 -8.08
CA GLY A 120 15.25 -16.99 -8.34
C GLY A 120 13.74 -17.25 -8.41
N ALA A 121 12.91 -16.21 -8.23
CA ALA A 121 11.45 -16.24 -8.40
C ALA A 121 10.95 -15.24 -9.44
N PHE A 122 11.85 -14.47 -10.06
CA PHE A 122 11.54 -13.49 -11.09
C PHE A 122 11.42 -14.17 -12.45
N ASP A 123 10.37 -13.83 -13.19
CA ASP A 123 10.12 -14.30 -14.55
C ASP A 123 9.58 -13.13 -15.38
N ALA A 124 10.31 -12.75 -16.43
CA ALA A 124 9.98 -11.57 -17.23
C ALA A 124 8.71 -11.76 -18.06
N GLU A 125 8.42 -12.99 -18.51
CA GLU A 125 7.21 -13.29 -19.29
C GLU A 125 5.97 -13.22 -18.41
N LEU A 126 6.04 -13.72 -17.17
CA LEU A 126 4.96 -13.58 -16.19
C LEU A 126 4.69 -12.12 -15.82
N ILE A 127 5.74 -11.28 -15.70
CA ILE A 127 5.56 -9.84 -15.49
C ILE A 127 4.89 -9.21 -16.72
N ALA A 128 5.38 -9.49 -17.93
CA ALA A 128 4.84 -8.93 -19.16
C ALA A 128 3.39 -9.36 -19.45
N ALA A 129 2.98 -10.54 -18.98
CA ALA A 129 1.62 -11.05 -19.11
C ALA A 129 0.61 -10.41 -18.14
N THR A 130 1.05 -9.51 -17.26
CA THR A 130 0.16 -8.84 -16.30
C THR A 130 -0.87 -7.96 -17.02
N THR A 131 -2.13 -8.07 -16.62
CA THR A 131 -3.27 -7.32 -17.17
C THR A 131 -4.02 -6.58 -16.07
N THR A 132 -4.52 -5.39 -16.40
CA THR A 132 -5.37 -4.56 -15.53
C THR A 132 -6.86 -4.74 -15.81
N ALA A 133 -7.26 -5.82 -16.49
CA ALA A 133 -8.65 -6.08 -16.88
C ALA A 133 -9.64 -6.16 -15.71
N SER A 134 -9.15 -6.43 -14.49
CA SER A 134 -9.94 -6.42 -13.25
C SER A 134 -10.30 -5.03 -12.74
N HIS A 135 -9.70 -3.97 -13.31
CA HIS A 135 -9.96 -2.58 -12.94
C HIS A 135 -10.98 -1.92 -13.87
N PRO A 136 -11.72 -0.88 -13.39
CA PRO A 136 -12.67 -0.15 -14.22
C PRO A 136 -12.03 0.44 -15.49
N PRO A 137 -12.76 0.48 -16.63
CA PRO A 137 -12.27 1.12 -17.85
C PRO A 137 -11.82 2.56 -17.59
N GLY A 138 -10.66 2.94 -18.14
CA GLY A 138 -10.09 4.29 -17.98
C GLY A 138 -9.35 4.52 -16.66
N SER A 139 -9.30 3.53 -15.75
CA SER A 139 -8.42 3.58 -14.59
C SER A 139 -6.95 3.47 -15.00
N SER A 140 -6.08 4.19 -14.31
CA SER A 140 -4.62 4.06 -14.44
C SER A 140 -4.09 3.35 -13.19
N VAL A 141 -3.39 2.24 -13.38
CA VAL A 141 -2.78 1.46 -12.30
C VAL A 141 -1.27 1.61 -12.38
N LEU A 142 -0.66 2.06 -11.28
CA LEU A 142 0.80 2.14 -11.15
C LEU A 142 1.37 0.75 -10.90
N LEU A 143 2.22 0.25 -11.80
CA LEU A 143 2.86 -1.05 -11.65
C LEU A 143 4.32 -0.88 -11.20
N LEU A 144 4.72 -1.59 -10.15
CA LEU A 144 6.09 -1.57 -9.63
C LEU A 144 6.61 -3.01 -9.44
N VAL A 145 7.78 -3.31 -9.99
CA VAL A 145 8.48 -4.56 -9.71
C VAL A 145 9.82 -4.25 -9.06
N ILE A 146 10.03 -4.79 -7.87
CA ILE A 146 11.31 -4.76 -7.16
C ILE A 146 11.86 -6.17 -7.18
N ARG A 147 13.10 -6.34 -7.64
CA ARG A 147 13.81 -7.62 -7.61
C ARG A 147 15.15 -7.49 -6.90
N GLY A 148 15.59 -8.55 -6.26
CA GLY A 148 16.89 -8.59 -5.58
C GLY A 148 17.32 -9.99 -5.19
N GLU A 149 18.60 -10.13 -4.87
CA GLU A 149 19.13 -11.32 -4.18
C GLU A 149 18.86 -11.22 -2.67
N ASP A 150 18.92 -12.37 -1.99
CA ASP A 150 18.92 -12.47 -0.51
C ASP A 150 17.76 -11.77 0.22
N LEU A 151 16.63 -11.54 -0.45
CA LEU A 151 15.50 -10.84 0.15
C LEU A 151 14.91 -11.55 1.37
N MET A 152 14.92 -12.90 1.39
CA MET A 152 14.48 -13.65 2.57
C MET A 152 15.45 -13.49 3.74
N THR A 153 16.75 -13.45 3.46
CA THR A 153 17.78 -13.18 4.48
C THR A 153 17.58 -11.81 5.09
N LEU A 154 17.38 -10.77 4.25
CA LEU A 154 17.03 -9.43 4.71
C LEU A 154 15.78 -9.44 5.58
N ALA A 155 14.71 -10.13 5.16
CA ALA A 155 13.48 -10.22 5.93
C ALA A 155 13.71 -10.85 7.31
N HIS A 156 14.43 -11.97 7.37
CA HIS A 156 14.79 -12.61 8.65
C HIS A 156 15.57 -11.65 9.55
N SER A 157 16.62 -10.99 9.03
CA SER A 157 17.42 -10.06 9.83
C SER A 157 16.62 -8.87 10.35
N LEU A 158 15.61 -8.39 9.61
CA LEU A 158 14.69 -7.36 10.11
C LEU A 158 13.79 -7.88 11.24
N TYR A 159 13.27 -9.10 11.10
CA TYR A 159 12.44 -9.72 12.14
C TYR A 159 13.23 -10.06 13.41
N GLU A 160 14.45 -10.57 13.27
CA GLU A 160 15.36 -10.87 14.39
C GLU A 160 15.65 -9.61 15.20
N ARG A 161 16.06 -8.52 14.54
CA ARG A 161 16.31 -7.24 15.23
C ARG A 161 15.07 -6.69 15.93
N ALA A 162 13.90 -6.79 15.30
CA ALA A 162 12.66 -6.34 15.92
C ALA A 162 12.23 -7.21 17.13
N ALA A 163 12.65 -8.48 17.17
CA ALA A 163 12.40 -9.38 18.31
C ALA A 163 13.42 -9.16 19.45
N ASP A 164 14.68 -8.83 19.11
CA ASP A 164 15.76 -8.61 20.09
C ASP A 164 15.79 -7.19 20.68
N GLU A 165 15.00 -6.24 20.13
CA GLU A 165 14.79 -4.89 20.70
C GLU A 165 13.77 -4.85 21.86
N ALA A 166 13.26 -6.01 22.31
CA ALA A 166 12.35 -6.17 23.46
C ALA A 166 13.09 -6.57 24.74
#